data_AF-A0A495VS96-F1
#
_entry.id   AF-A0A495VS96-F1
#
_cell.length_a   1.000
_cell.length_b   1.000
_cell.length_c   1.000
_cell.angle_alpha   90.00
_cell.angle_beta   90.00
_cell.angle_gamma   90.00
#
_symmetry.space_group_name_H-M   'P 1'
#
loop_
_entity.id
_entity.type
_entity.pdbx_description
1 polymer ?
#
loop_
_entity_poly.entity_id
_entity_poly.type
_entity_poly.pdbx_seq_one_letter_code
_entity_poly.pdbx_strand_id
1 'polypeptide(L)' 'MARTIKLRARAFRKAAILAGYASDYGLAKAMEVNRSTVARVLNGELQPGPLFIGGALTALAPMQFDDLFEVVPF' A
#
# COMPACT_ATOMS: atom_id res chain seq x y z
N MET A 1 23.94 -7.98 -0.14
CA MET A 1 22.62 -8.61 0.14
C MET A 1 21.57 -7.85 -0.65
N ALA A 2 20.71 -8.56 -1.38
CA ALA A 2 19.59 -7.93 -2.07
C ALA A 2 18.60 -7.35 -1.05
N ARG A 3 17.89 -6.29 -1.44
CA ARG A 3 16.88 -5.61 -0.63
C ARG A 3 15.57 -5.60 -1.40
N THR A 4 14.47 -5.59 -0.67
CA THR A 4 13.12 -5.46 -1.22
C THR A 4 12.29 -4.48 -0.40
N ILE A 5 11.13 -4.12 -0.93
CA ILE A 5 10.17 -3.24 -0.29
C ILE A 5 9.05 -4.09 0.28
N LYS A 6 8.69 -3.85 1.54
CA LYS A 6 7.54 -4.47 2.20
C LYS A 6 6.53 -3.41 2.62
N LEU A 7 5.26 -3.77 2.60
CA LEU A 7 4.19 -2.93 3.12
C LEU A 7 4.17 -2.96 4.65
N ARG A 8 4.11 -1.79 5.29
CA ARG A 8 3.76 -1.64 6.71
C ARG A 8 2.25 -1.80 6.88
N ALA A 9 1.74 -3.03 6.72
CA ALA A 9 0.31 -3.31 6.59
C ALA A 9 -0.57 -2.67 7.67
N ARG A 10 -0.12 -2.63 8.93
CA ARG A 10 -0.85 -1.97 10.03
C ARG A 10 -0.94 -0.45 9.86
N ALA A 11 0.18 0.20 9.53
CA ALA A 11 0.23 1.64 9.30
C ALA A 11 -0.60 2.01 8.07
N PHE A 12 -0.47 1.24 6.99
CA PHE A 12 -1.24 1.43 5.77
C PHE A 12 -2.75 1.31 5.99
N ARG A 13 -3.23 0.26 6.67
CA ARG A 13 -4.67 0.11 6.99
C ARG A 13 -5.18 1.29 7.82
N LYS A 14 -4.39 1.75 8.78
CA LYS A 14 -4.75 2.93 9.58
C LYS A 14 -4.84 4.19 8.72
N ALA A 15 -3.86 4.42 7.84
CA ALA A 15 -3.87 5.56 6.92
C ALA A 15 -5.08 5.51 5.97
N ALA A 16 -5.41 4.34 5.41
CA ALA A 16 -6.56 4.17 4.54
C ALA A 16 -7.89 4.51 5.25
N ILE A 17 -8.07 4.05 6.49
CA ILE A 17 -9.26 4.38 7.30
C ILE A 17 -9.32 5.89 7.58
N LEU A 18 -8.21 6.51 7.97
CA LEU A 18 -8.14 7.95 8.26
C LEU A 18 -8.38 8.81 7.01
N ALA A 19 -8.01 8.31 5.83
CA ALA A 19 -8.29 8.94 4.54
C ALA A 19 -9.73 8.72 4.05
N GLY A 20 -10.57 8.00 4.81
CA GLY A 20 -11.98 7.76 4.48
C GLY A 20 -12.25 6.55 3.60
N TYR A 21 -11.24 5.70 3.33
CA TYR A 21 -11.44 4.47 2.56
C TYR A 21 -11.88 3.31 3.45
N ALA A 22 -13.20 3.14 3.58
CA ALA A 22 -13.81 2.07 4.38
C ALA A 22 -13.77 0.68 3.71
N SER A 23 -13.31 0.57 2.46
CA SER A 23 -13.22 -0.70 1.74
C SER A 23 -12.03 -0.74 0.79
N ASP A 24 -11.49 -1.94 0.58
CA ASP A 24 -10.43 -2.19 -0.40
C ASP A 24 -10.83 -1.78 -1.82
N TYR A 25 -12.12 -1.84 -2.16
CA TYR A 25 -12.60 -1.41 -3.47
C TYR A 25 -12.45 0.10 -3.67
N GLY A 26 -12.89 0.91 -2.69
CA GLY A 26 -12.76 2.36 -2.74
C GLY A 26 -11.29 2.80 -2.78
N LEU A 27 -10.46 2.16 -1.97
CA LEU A 27 -9.02 2.39 -1.96
C LEU A 27 -8.37 2.01 -3.29
N ALA A 28 -8.68 0.82 -3.83
CA ALA A 28 -8.14 0.36 -5.11
C ALA A 28 -8.45 1.33 -6.26
N LYS A 29 -9.67 1.87 -6.27
CA LYS A 29 -10.08 2.88 -7.26
C LYS A 29 -9.27 4.17 -7.12
N ALA A 30 -9.06 4.66 -5.91
CA ALA A 30 -8.25 5.86 -5.66
C ALA A 30 -6.76 5.65 -5.98
N MET A 31 -6.26 4.45 -5.77
CA MET A 31 -4.88 4.05 -6.10
C MET A 31 -4.70 3.69 -7.58
N GLU A 32 -5.77 3.63 -8.38
CA GLU A 32 -5.76 3.18 -9.77
C GLU A 32 -5.15 1.77 -9.97
N VAL A 33 -5.42 0.85 -9.03
CA VAL A 33 -4.97 -0.55 -9.10
C VAL A 33 -6.13 -1.53 -8.99
N ASN A 34 -5.89 -2.78 -9.38
CA ASN A 34 -6.88 -3.84 -9.20
C ASN A 34 -7.14 -4.13 -7.72
N ARG A 35 -8.41 -4.30 -7.33
CA ARG A 35 -8.80 -4.68 -5.96
C ARG A 35 -8.09 -5.95 -5.48
N SER A 36 -7.92 -6.95 -6.35
CA SER A 36 -7.20 -8.18 -6.01
C SER A 36 -5.72 -7.93 -5.71
N THR A 37 -5.09 -6.96 -6.38
CA THR A 37 -3.72 -6.52 -6.06
C THR A 37 -3.67 -5.93 -4.66
N VAL A 38 -4.63 -5.06 -4.30
CA VAL A 38 -4.70 -4.48 -2.95
C VAL A 38 -4.83 -5.54 -1.88
N ALA A 39 -5.78 -6.46 -2.03
CA ALA A 39 -5.99 -7.54 -1.07
C ALA A 39 -4.73 -8.41 -0.90
N ARG A 40 -4.11 -8.83 -2.00
CA ARG A 40 -2.91 -9.68 -1.98
C ARG A 40 -1.72 -8.99 -1.32
N VAL A 41 -1.50 -7.70 -1.58
CA VAL A 41 -0.42 -6.94 -0.92
C VAL A 41 -0.72 -6.73 0.57
N LEU A 42 -1.97 -6.41 0.93
CA LEU A 42 -2.37 -6.24 2.34
C LEU A 42 -2.29 -7.54 3.15
N ASN A 43 -2.43 -8.69 2.50
CA ASN A 43 -2.29 -10.01 3.11
C ASN A 43 -0.84 -10.54 3.09
N GLY A 44 0.08 -9.85 2.41
CA GLY A 44 1.47 -10.28 2.26
C GLY A 44 1.66 -11.40 1.23
N GLU A 45 0.66 -11.69 0.40
CA GLU A 45 0.70 -12.68 -0.68
C GLU A 45 1.38 -12.14 -1.95
N LEU A 46 1.56 -10.83 -2.04
CA LEU A 46 2.21 -10.14 -3.15
C LEU A 46 3.07 -8.99 -2.62
N GLN A 47 4.29 -8.84 -3.14
CA GLN A 47 5.12 -7.68 -2.82
C GLN A 47 4.59 -6.42 -3.52
N PRO A 48 4.61 -5.24 -2.87
CA PRO A 48 4.16 -4.01 -3.48
C PRO A 48 5.06 -3.64 -4.67
N GLY A 49 4.48 -3.62 -5.88
CA GLY A 49 5.15 -3.17 -7.09
C GLY A 49 5.07 -1.64 -7.29
N PRO A 50 5.77 -1.09 -8.31
CA PRO A 50 5.82 0.35 -8.55
C PRO A 50 4.44 1.03 -8.67
N LEU A 51 3.49 0.40 -9.38
CA LEU A 51 2.12 0.92 -9.52
C LEU A 51 1.38 0.99 -8.18
N PHE A 52 1.54 -0.03 -7.33
CA PHE A 52 0.94 -0.03 -6.00
C PHE A 52 1.54 1.07 -5.12
N ILE A 53 2.87 1.22 -5.15
CA ILE A 53 3.59 2.22 -4.34
C ILE A 53 3.18 3.64 -4.76
N GLY A 54 3.20 3.93 -6.06
CA GLY A 54 2.79 5.25 -6.57
C GLY A 54 1.32 5.56 -6.27
N GLY A 55 0.42 4.60 -6.52
CA GLY A 55 -1.00 4.75 -6.21
C GLY A 55 -1.26 4.98 -4.72
N ALA A 56 -0.53 4.28 -3.84
CA ALA A 56 -0.63 4.45 -2.39
C ALA A 56 -0.21 5.86 -1.95
N LEU A 57 0.94 6.35 -2.42
CA LEU A 57 1.46 7.67 -2.04
C LEU A 57 0.58 8.82 -2.55
N THR A 58 -0.10 8.61 -3.68
CA THR A 58 -1.07 9.58 -4.21
C THR A 58 -2.40 9.53 -3.46
N ALA A 59 -2.98 8.33 -3.31
CA ALA A 59 -4.30 8.16 -2.69
C ALA A 59 -4.30 8.47 -1.19
N LEU A 60 -3.16 8.25 -0.51
CA LEU A 60 -3.02 8.46 0.93
C LEU A 60 -2.20 9.71 1.26
N ALA A 61 -2.12 10.69 0.35
CA ALA A 61 -1.46 11.96 0.63
C ALA A 61 -2.01 12.58 1.95
N PRO A 62 -1.15 13.12 2.83
CA PRO A 62 0.26 13.45 2.61
C PRO A 62 1.27 12.36 3.05
N MET A 63 0.85 11.10 3.23
CA MET A 63 1.75 10.01 3.65
C MET A 63 2.97 9.89 2.74
N GLN A 64 4.14 9.67 3.34
CA GLN A 64 5.40 9.46 2.64
C GLN A 64 5.75 7.97 2.53
N PHE A 65 6.79 7.65 1.77
CA PHE A 65 7.23 6.27 1.56
C PHE A 65 7.48 5.54 2.88
N ASP A 66 8.23 6.15 3.80
CA ASP A 66 8.62 5.51 5.07
C ASP A 66 7.45 5.35 6.07
N ASP A 67 6.35 6.07 5.86
CA ASP A 67 5.13 5.89 6.67
C ASP A 67 4.40 4.58 6.31
N LEU A 68 4.45 4.20 5.03
CA LEU A 68 3.66 3.11 4.45
C LEU A 68 4.49 1.87 4.10
N PHE A 69 5.78 2.02 3.86
CA PHE A 69 6.67 1.00 3.36
C PHE A 69 7.95 0.91 4.20
N GLU A 70 8.67 -0.20 4.03
CA GLU A 70 9.98 -0.40 4.61
C GLU A 70 10.88 -1.16 3.64
N VAL A 71 12.17 -0.82 3.63
CA VAL A 71 13.19 -1.54 2.86
C VAL A 71 13.80 -2.63 3.73
N VAL A 72 13.56 -3.89 3.37
CA VAL A 72 13.98 -5.07 4.13
C VAL A 72 14.99 -5.91 3.33
N PRO A 73 15.80 -6.77 3.98
CA PRO A 73 16.55 -7.80 3.28
C PRO A 73 15.62 -8.70 2.45
N PHE A 74 16.04 -9.06 1.24
CA PHE A 74 15.34 -10.04 0.39
C PHE A 74 15.74 -11.47 0.75
#